data_AF-A0A2S6B3M6-F1
#
_entry.id   AF-A0A2S6B3M6-F1
#
_cell.length_a   1.000
_cell.length_b   1.000
_cell.length_c   1.000
_cell.angle_alpha   90.00
_cell.angle_beta   90.00
_cell.angle_gamma   90.00
#
_symmetry.space_group_name_H-M   'P 1'
#
loop_
_entity.id
_entity.type
_entity.pdbx_description
1 polymer ?
#
loop_
_entity_poly.entity_id
_entity_poly.type
_entity_poly.pdbx_seq_one_letter_code
_entity_poly.pdbx_strand_id
1 'polypeptide(L)'
;MRQNTTQRFALAAALALAIGGVHAHDGKAHTGGIPSTANKAVTADFDIVHTKISTEKNIATFHMAVSGKAGKSTPAATGKLAGSDVFSYVWPTTIDPYEVGFEKGAGILAMAVTAHPDFDDTPLYDENGDGKLDNDGNLWHSHWVVLKPNEACGPGALGVVDIPEGSKPRLPKTWPGFPILLDSPGWSPTLNAETIEVKVPFDDIGVVTAGSFDGVTAGLRVNASVHAPLLCVVDVFKVASGNLSLPGKPNQ
;
A
#
# COMPACT_ATOMS: atom_id res chain seq x y z
N MET A 1 -59.66 -39.25 54.26
CA MET A 1 -58.82 -40.33 54.80
C MET A 1 -58.35 -41.18 53.64
N ARG A 2 -57.05 -41.51 53.61
CA ARG A 2 -56.28 -42.29 52.60
C ARG A 2 -55.70 -41.51 51.42
N GLN A 3 -54.46 -41.09 51.68
CA GLN A 3 -53.40 -40.81 50.73
C GLN A 3 -53.21 -41.97 49.75
N ASN A 4 -52.82 -41.69 48.51
CA ASN A 4 -51.89 -42.56 47.80
C ASN A 4 -50.99 -41.75 46.87
N THR A 5 -49.74 -41.71 47.30
CA THR A 5 -48.54 -41.21 46.66
C THR A 5 -48.15 -42.17 45.54
N THR A 6 -47.89 -41.70 44.31
CA THR A 6 -46.92 -42.40 43.45
C THR A 6 -46.31 -41.48 42.40
N GLN A 7 -45.03 -41.20 42.65
CA GLN A 7 -43.90 -41.00 41.73
C GLN A 7 -44.08 -40.15 40.46
N ARG A 8 -43.47 -38.98 40.54
CA ARG A 8 -42.96 -38.17 39.43
C ARG A 8 -41.88 -38.96 38.69
N PHE A 9 -42.09 -39.28 37.42
CA PHE A 9 -41.02 -39.59 36.48
C PHE A 9 -40.72 -38.34 35.66
N ALA A 10 -39.65 -37.63 36.03
CA ALA A 10 -39.07 -36.58 35.23
C ALA A 10 -38.21 -37.23 34.14
N LEU A 11 -38.70 -37.26 32.90
CA LEU A 11 -37.90 -37.62 31.73
C LEU A 11 -37.23 -36.33 31.23
N ALA A 12 -35.99 -36.10 31.66
CA ALA A 12 -35.14 -35.06 31.10
C ALA A 12 -34.54 -35.57 29.77
N ALA A 13 -35.15 -35.18 28.65
CA ALA A 13 -34.57 -35.36 27.33
C ALA A 13 -33.54 -34.25 27.09
N ALA A 14 -32.26 -34.57 27.23
CA ALA A 14 -31.16 -33.68 26.87
C ALA A 14 -31.04 -33.62 25.34
N LEU A 15 -31.55 -32.54 24.74
CA LEU A 15 -31.37 -32.22 23.34
C LEU A 15 -29.99 -31.57 23.17
N ALA A 16 -28.98 -32.36 22.81
CA ALA A 16 -27.66 -31.83 22.46
C ALA A 16 -27.75 -31.14 21.09
N LEU A 17 -27.97 -29.82 21.09
CA LEU A 17 -27.69 -28.99 19.92
C LEU A 17 -26.18 -29.01 19.68
N ALA A 18 -25.74 -29.75 18.68
CA ALA A 18 -24.43 -29.56 18.07
C ALA A 18 -24.45 -28.22 17.34
N ILE A 19 -24.10 -27.15 18.07
CA ILE A 19 -23.78 -25.85 17.49
C ILE A 19 -22.51 -26.08 16.67
N GLY A 20 -22.64 -26.08 15.35
CA GLY A 20 -21.51 -26.08 14.44
C GLY A 20 -20.61 -24.90 14.81
N GLY A 21 -19.41 -25.21 15.28
CA GLY A 21 -18.36 -24.22 15.40
C GLY A 21 -18.11 -23.65 14.01
N VAL A 22 -18.57 -22.42 13.78
CA VAL A 22 -18.03 -21.63 12.69
C VAL A 22 -16.56 -21.48 13.04
N HIS A 23 -15.71 -22.19 12.29
CA HIS A 23 -14.28 -21.93 12.30
C HIS A 23 -14.13 -20.47 11.87
N ALA A 24 -13.95 -19.58 12.85
CA ALA A 24 -13.34 -18.31 12.59
C ALA A 24 -12.02 -18.64 11.89
N HIS A 25 -11.86 -18.18 10.65
CA HIS A 25 -10.57 -18.21 9.99
C HIS A 25 -9.54 -17.69 10.98
N ASP A 26 -8.45 -18.44 11.18
CA ASP A 26 -7.29 -18.01 11.96
C ASP A 26 -6.76 -16.73 11.33
N GLY A 27 -7.37 -15.60 11.70
CA GLY A 27 -6.83 -14.29 11.49
C GLY A 27 -5.55 -14.30 12.29
N LYS A 28 -4.41 -14.43 11.62
CA LYS A 28 -3.14 -14.01 12.18
C LYS A 28 -3.43 -12.61 12.72
N ALA A 29 -3.54 -12.49 14.04
CA ALA A 29 -3.83 -11.22 14.66
C ALA A 29 -2.82 -10.23 14.07
N HIS A 30 -3.33 -9.15 13.51
CA HIS A 30 -2.54 -8.04 13.01
C HIS A 30 -1.82 -7.40 14.21
N THR A 31 -0.80 -8.07 14.73
CA THR A 31 -0.03 -7.65 15.89
C THR A 31 1.11 -6.74 15.46
N GLY A 32 1.33 -5.73 16.28
CA GLY A 32 2.24 -4.62 16.00
C GLY A 32 1.70 -3.67 14.93
N GLY A 33 2.50 -2.70 14.52
CA GLY A 33 2.20 -1.71 13.51
C GLY A 33 1.18 -0.67 13.96
N ILE A 34 0.51 -0.08 12.97
CA ILE A 34 -0.52 0.94 13.14
C ILE A 34 -1.88 0.26 12.94
N PRO A 35 -2.61 -0.09 14.00
CA PRO A 35 -4.01 -0.48 13.88
C PRO A 35 -4.84 0.75 13.49
N SER A 36 -5.72 0.58 12.50
CA SER A 36 -6.59 1.65 12.00
C SER A 36 -8.04 1.24 12.16
N THR A 37 -8.88 2.15 12.64
CA THR A 37 -10.33 1.87 12.72
C THR A 37 -10.93 1.95 11.31
N ALA A 38 -11.68 0.92 10.93
CA ALA A 38 -12.39 0.90 9.65
C ALA A 38 -13.32 2.12 9.51
N ASN A 39 -13.35 2.72 8.32
CA ASN A 39 -14.19 3.87 8.01
C ASN A 39 -15.10 3.55 6.82
N LYS A 40 -16.40 3.40 7.10
CA LYS A 40 -17.42 3.08 6.09
C LYS A 40 -17.59 4.14 4.99
N ALA A 41 -17.07 5.35 5.18
CA ALA A 41 -17.07 6.38 4.15
C ALA A 41 -15.97 6.18 3.09
N VAL A 42 -14.97 5.34 3.38
CA VAL A 42 -13.88 4.99 2.46
C VAL A 42 -14.26 3.70 1.73
N THR A 43 -13.99 3.62 0.43
CA THR A 43 -14.15 2.39 -0.35
C THR A 43 -13.36 1.26 0.32
N ALA A 44 -14.01 0.12 0.59
CA ALA A 44 -13.43 -0.94 1.40
C ALA A 44 -12.06 -1.44 0.89
N ASP A 45 -11.85 -1.49 -0.43
CA ASP A 45 -10.58 -1.91 -1.06
C ASP A 45 -9.41 -0.94 -0.78
N PHE A 46 -9.69 0.25 -0.22
CA PHE A 46 -8.73 1.29 0.17
C PHE A 46 -8.87 1.69 1.66
N ASP A 47 -9.83 1.16 2.41
CA ASP A 47 -9.99 1.50 3.82
C ASP A 47 -9.02 0.70 4.68
N ILE A 48 -7.86 1.31 4.97
CA ILE A 48 -6.80 0.72 5.80
C ILE A 48 -7.33 0.35 7.19
N VAL A 49 -7.12 -0.90 7.58
CA VAL A 49 -7.35 -1.42 8.94
C VAL A 49 -6.05 -1.78 9.67
N HIS A 50 -4.96 -1.98 8.94
CA HIS A 50 -3.65 -2.25 9.52
C HIS A 50 -2.51 -1.82 8.60
N THR A 51 -1.41 -1.35 9.18
CA THR A 51 -0.17 -1.06 8.44
C THR A 51 1.04 -1.47 9.28
N LYS A 52 2.02 -2.16 8.70
CA LYS A 52 3.23 -2.61 9.39
C LYS A 52 4.43 -2.64 8.46
N ILE A 53 5.62 -2.45 9.03
CA ILE A 53 6.89 -2.85 8.43
C ILE A 53 7.56 -3.86 9.36
N SER A 54 7.96 -5.01 8.84
CA SER A 54 8.76 -6.00 9.57
C SER A 54 10.04 -6.32 8.81
N THR A 55 11.09 -6.72 9.50
CA THR A 55 12.38 -7.03 8.88
C THR A 55 12.82 -8.46 9.19
N GLU A 56 13.36 -9.14 8.19
CA GLU A 56 14.05 -10.42 8.36
C GLU A 56 15.38 -10.38 7.61
N LYS A 57 16.49 -10.57 8.33
CA LYS A 57 17.85 -10.36 7.79
C LYS A 57 17.98 -8.97 7.16
N ASN A 58 18.17 -8.90 5.85
CA ASN A 58 18.32 -7.66 5.09
C ASN A 58 17.07 -7.30 4.27
N ILE A 59 15.93 -7.95 4.53
CA ILE A 59 14.68 -7.75 3.81
C ILE A 59 13.69 -7.03 4.72
N ALA A 60 13.14 -5.91 4.26
CA ALA A 60 11.98 -5.27 4.84
C ALA A 60 10.71 -5.73 4.11
N THR A 61 9.70 -6.15 4.86
CA THR A 61 8.35 -6.45 4.34
C THR A 61 7.44 -5.30 4.72
N PHE A 62 6.96 -4.57 3.72
CA PHE A 62 5.94 -3.56 3.85
C PHE A 62 4.58 -4.24 3.74
N HIS A 63 3.76 -4.12 4.77
CA HIS A 63 2.48 -4.80 4.92
C HIS A 63 1.37 -3.79 5.15
N MET A 64 0.24 -4.00 4.49
CA MET A 64 -1.00 -3.25 4.70
C MET A 64 -2.19 -4.19 4.57
N ALA A 65 -3.19 -4.00 5.43
CA ALA A 65 -4.47 -4.67 5.32
C ALA A 65 -5.60 -3.65 5.19
N VAL A 66 -6.59 -3.96 4.35
CA VAL A 66 -7.78 -3.14 4.10
C VAL A 66 -9.05 -3.84 4.59
N SER A 67 -10.17 -3.12 4.72
CA SER A 67 -11.44 -3.72 5.15
C SER A 67 -12.17 -4.49 4.03
N GLY A 68 -11.74 -4.31 2.78
CA GLY A 68 -12.24 -4.97 1.58
C GLY A 68 -11.24 -5.94 0.95
N LYS A 69 -11.15 -5.94 -0.38
CA LYS A 69 -10.23 -6.81 -1.13
C LYS A 69 -9.11 -5.97 -1.74
N ALA A 70 -7.90 -6.21 -1.28
CA ALA A 70 -6.69 -5.58 -1.79
C ALA A 70 -6.52 -5.84 -3.30
N GLY A 71 -6.20 -4.78 -4.04
CA GLY A 71 -5.93 -4.84 -5.48
C GLY A 71 -7.12 -5.08 -6.39
N LYS A 72 -8.33 -5.26 -5.84
CA LYS A 72 -9.53 -5.53 -6.63
C LYS A 72 -9.95 -4.33 -7.50
N SER A 73 -9.80 -3.13 -6.96
CA SER A 73 -10.19 -1.89 -7.63
C SER A 73 -8.97 -1.27 -8.33
N THR A 74 -9.04 -1.10 -9.65
CA THR A 74 -8.01 -0.43 -10.46
C THR A 74 -8.59 0.76 -11.22
N PRO A 75 -7.77 1.73 -11.65
CA PRO A 75 -8.24 2.83 -12.49
C PRO A 75 -8.83 2.34 -13.81
N ALA A 76 -9.76 3.10 -14.38
CA ALA A 76 -10.26 2.85 -15.72
C ALA A 76 -9.20 3.27 -16.76
N ALA A 77 -8.91 2.38 -17.72
CA ALA A 77 -8.00 2.70 -18.81
C ALA A 77 -8.58 3.80 -19.70
N THR A 78 -7.77 4.82 -19.96
CA THR A 78 -8.06 5.94 -20.86
C THR A 78 -7.36 5.80 -22.21
N GLY A 79 -6.35 4.92 -22.30
CA GLY A 79 -5.48 4.69 -23.45
C GLY A 79 -4.42 5.77 -23.66
N LYS A 80 -4.20 6.67 -22.70
CA LYS A 80 -3.23 7.77 -22.78
C LYS A 80 -2.61 8.06 -21.42
N LEU A 81 -1.32 8.38 -21.40
CA LEU A 81 -0.62 8.86 -20.19
C LEU A 81 -1.23 10.15 -19.63
N ALA A 82 -1.55 11.12 -20.50
CA ALA A 82 -2.03 12.43 -20.07
C ALA A 82 -3.39 12.33 -19.38
N GLY A 83 -3.46 12.78 -18.12
CA GLY A 83 -4.71 12.78 -17.36
C GLY A 83 -5.11 11.43 -16.78
N SER A 84 -4.30 10.38 -16.94
CA SER A 84 -4.61 9.05 -16.39
C SER A 84 -4.59 9.06 -14.87
N ASP A 85 -5.39 8.16 -14.30
CA ASP A 85 -5.49 7.95 -12.87
C ASP A 85 -4.56 6.80 -12.44
N VAL A 86 -4.00 6.94 -11.25
CA VAL A 86 -3.19 5.92 -10.58
C VAL A 86 -3.79 5.64 -9.21
N PHE A 87 -4.02 4.38 -8.87
CA PHE A 87 -4.39 3.99 -7.51
C PHE A 87 -3.17 3.43 -6.79
N SER A 88 -3.08 3.67 -5.47
CA SER A 88 -1.88 3.36 -4.70
C SER A 88 -2.15 2.90 -3.27
N TYR A 89 -1.32 1.97 -2.82
CA TYR A 89 -1.04 1.64 -1.42
C TYR A 89 0.36 2.12 -1.08
N VAL A 90 0.52 2.97 -0.07
CA VAL A 90 1.73 3.75 0.14
C VAL A 90 2.19 3.66 1.58
N TRP A 91 3.49 3.52 1.77
CA TRP A 91 4.17 3.65 3.07
C TRP A 91 5.14 4.82 3.01
N PRO A 92 4.71 6.04 3.38
CA PRO A 92 5.61 7.16 3.58
C PRO A 92 6.55 6.86 4.75
N THR A 93 7.83 7.19 4.60
CA THR A 93 8.86 6.87 5.60
C THR A 93 9.70 8.09 5.98
N THR A 94 10.48 7.95 7.04
CA THR A 94 11.57 8.88 7.38
C THR A 94 12.93 8.42 6.86
N ILE A 95 12.99 7.39 6.02
CA ILE A 95 14.23 6.91 5.41
C ILE A 95 14.70 7.98 4.42
N ASP A 96 15.98 8.31 4.43
CA ASP A 96 16.52 9.29 3.48
C ASP A 96 16.47 8.70 2.06
N PRO A 97 15.96 9.44 1.04
CA PRO A 97 15.91 8.99 -0.35
C PRO A 97 17.27 8.51 -0.91
N TYR A 98 18.38 8.95 -0.32
CA TYR A 98 19.72 8.51 -0.65
C TYR A 98 19.92 6.99 -0.52
N GLU A 99 19.24 6.35 0.43
CA GLU A 99 19.37 4.90 0.67
C GLU A 99 18.89 4.06 -0.51
N VAL A 100 18.06 4.64 -1.40
CA VAL A 100 17.49 3.92 -2.55
C VAL A 100 17.92 4.50 -3.90
N GLY A 101 18.91 5.40 -3.94
CA GLY A 101 19.46 5.89 -5.20
C GLY A 101 19.15 7.35 -5.55
N PHE A 102 18.43 8.09 -4.72
CA PHE A 102 18.15 9.53 -4.96
C PHE A 102 19.14 10.45 -4.23
N GLU A 103 18.95 11.77 -4.34
CA GLU A 103 19.72 12.76 -3.58
C GLU A 103 19.34 12.79 -2.09
N LYS A 104 20.30 13.17 -1.23
CA LYS A 104 20.03 13.36 0.21
C LYS A 104 18.98 14.45 0.44
N GLY A 105 18.04 14.19 1.35
CA GLY A 105 16.99 15.15 1.67
C GLY A 105 16.13 15.57 0.46
N ALA A 106 16.06 14.73 -0.58
CA ALA A 106 15.28 15.01 -1.78
C ALA A 106 13.77 15.10 -1.53
N GLY A 107 13.26 14.67 -0.38
CA GLY A 107 11.85 14.72 -0.01
C GLY A 107 11.47 13.56 0.90
N ILE A 108 10.18 13.27 0.96
CA ILE A 108 9.64 12.11 1.69
C ILE A 108 9.80 10.88 0.79
N LEU A 109 10.61 9.91 1.23
CA LEU A 109 10.69 8.62 0.54
C LEU A 109 9.49 7.76 0.90
N ALA A 110 8.78 7.28 -0.12
CA ALA A 110 7.64 6.38 0.06
C ALA A 110 7.75 5.14 -0.82
N MET A 111 7.51 3.98 -0.21
CA MET A 111 7.24 2.75 -0.96
C MET A 111 5.80 2.83 -1.45
N ALA A 112 5.58 2.66 -2.75
CA ALA A 112 4.26 2.69 -3.35
C ALA A 112 4.02 1.39 -4.10
N VAL A 113 2.84 0.81 -3.91
CA VAL A 113 2.30 -0.26 -4.76
C VAL A 113 1.17 0.35 -5.57
N THR A 114 1.30 0.37 -6.90
CA THR A 114 0.46 1.15 -7.81
C THR A 114 -0.19 0.28 -8.87
N ALA A 115 -1.30 0.75 -9.43
CA ALA A 115 -1.89 0.24 -10.66
C ALA A 115 -2.27 1.41 -11.57
N HIS A 116 -1.86 1.35 -12.84
CA HIS A 116 -2.11 2.38 -13.84
C HIS A 116 -2.08 1.80 -15.27
N PRO A 117 -3.24 1.42 -15.84
CA PRO A 117 -3.30 0.68 -17.09
C PRO A 117 -2.84 1.44 -18.34
N ASP A 118 -2.51 2.73 -18.22
CA ASP A 118 -2.32 3.65 -19.34
C ASP A 118 -0.86 3.96 -19.69
N PHE A 119 0.09 3.51 -18.86
CA PHE A 119 1.52 3.67 -19.13
C PHE A 119 2.33 2.58 -18.43
N ASP A 120 3.49 2.27 -19.01
CA ASP A 120 4.47 1.37 -18.45
C ASP A 120 5.63 2.19 -17.89
N ASP A 121 5.87 2.03 -16.60
CA ASP A 121 7.00 2.62 -15.88
C ASP A 121 7.89 1.54 -15.25
N THR A 122 7.81 0.31 -15.75
CA THR A 122 8.66 -0.84 -15.39
C THR A 122 9.40 -1.42 -16.62
N PRO A 123 10.00 -0.60 -17.51
CA PRO A 123 10.45 -1.04 -18.84
C PRO A 123 11.61 -2.06 -18.84
N LEU A 124 12.14 -2.42 -17.66
CA LEU A 124 13.18 -3.42 -17.48
C LEU A 124 12.62 -4.81 -17.12
N TYR A 125 11.32 -4.92 -16.82
CA TYR A 125 10.68 -6.12 -16.28
C TYR A 125 9.44 -6.47 -17.11
N ASP A 126 9.27 -7.77 -17.37
CA ASP A 126 8.05 -8.35 -17.98
C ASP A 126 7.20 -8.86 -16.81
N GLU A 127 6.33 -7.99 -16.29
CA GLU A 127 5.60 -8.26 -15.05
C GLU A 127 4.52 -9.31 -15.24
N ASN A 128 3.96 -9.40 -16.45
CA ASN A 128 2.90 -10.34 -16.80
C ASN A 128 3.41 -11.68 -17.40
N GLY A 129 4.66 -11.71 -17.85
CA GLY A 129 5.34 -12.89 -18.41
C GLY A 129 5.01 -13.19 -19.88
N ASP A 130 4.49 -12.24 -20.65
CA ASP A 130 4.11 -12.41 -22.07
C ASP A 130 5.24 -12.13 -23.06
N GLY A 131 6.41 -11.72 -22.58
CA GLY A 131 7.60 -11.41 -23.35
C GLY A 131 7.66 -9.97 -23.88
N LYS A 132 6.76 -9.08 -23.46
CA LYS A 132 6.77 -7.65 -23.76
C LYS A 132 7.01 -6.86 -22.48
N LEU A 133 7.86 -5.85 -22.58
CA LEU A 133 8.29 -5.01 -21.45
C LEU A 133 7.60 -3.64 -21.45
N ASP A 134 6.62 -3.43 -22.33
CA ASP A 134 6.01 -2.12 -22.59
C ASP A 134 4.49 -2.10 -22.42
N ASN A 135 3.92 -3.11 -21.76
CA ASN A 135 2.48 -3.30 -21.58
C ASN A 135 2.07 -3.76 -20.17
N ASP A 136 2.88 -3.53 -19.15
CA ASP A 136 2.67 -4.09 -17.81
C ASP A 136 1.92 -3.21 -16.80
N GLY A 137 1.57 -1.97 -17.19
CA GLY A 137 0.91 -1.01 -16.28
C GLY A 137 -0.43 -1.45 -15.67
N ASN A 138 -1.07 -2.48 -16.22
CA ASN A 138 -2.34 -3.01 -15.72
C ASN A 138 -2.18 -3.95 -14.50
N LEU A 139 -0.96 -4.36 -14.18
CA LEU A 139 -0.66 -5.13 -12.97
C LEU A 139 -0.34 -4.20 -11.80
N TRP A 140 -0.52 -4.73 -10.58
CA TRP A 140 -0.03 -4.05 -9.40
C TRP A 140 1.46 -4.29 -9.25
N HIS A 141 2.25 -3.23 -9.24
CA HIS A 141 3.70 -3.28 -9.09
C HIS A 141 4.18 -2.25 -8.07
N SER A 142 5.49 -2.23 -7.79
CA SER A 142 6.05 -1.39 -6.74
C SER A 142 7.09 -0.39 -7.22
N HIS A 143 7.13 0.74 -6.53
CA HIS A 143 8.08 1.82 -6.75
C HIS A 143 8.62 2.40 -5.46
N TRP A 144 9.80 3.01 -5.58
CA TRP A 144 10.14 4.13 -4.71
C TRP A 144 9.75 5.44 -5.37
N VAL A 145 9.06 6.31 -4.63
CA VAL A 145 8.78 7.68 -5.06
C VAL A 145 9.27 8.67 -4.01
N VAL A 146 9.67 9.86 -4.47
CA VAL A 146 10.00 10.97 -3.58
C VAL A 146 8.91 12.04 -3.69
N LEU A 147 8.28 12.37 -2.56
CA LEU A 147 7.18 13.32 -2.46
C LEU A 147 7.62 14.64 -1.81
N LYS A 148 7.04 15.75 -2.27
CA LYS A 148 7.09 17.07 -1.60
C LYS A 148 5.74 17.78 -1.66
N PRO A 149 5.49 18.73 -0.74
CA PRO A 149 4.43 19.71 -0.92
C PRO A 149 4.56 20.40 -2.27
N ASN A 150 3.46 20.44 -3.01
CA ASN A 150 3.39 21.01 -4.34
C ASN A 150 2.04 21.68 -4.56
N GLU A 151 2.01 23.00 -4.38
CA GLU A 151 0.79 23.81 -4.52
C GLU A 151 0.21 23.78 -5.95
N ALA A 152 1.02 23.44 -6.96
CA ALA A 152 0.52 23.27 -8.33
C ALA A 152 -0.35 22.00 -8.48
N CYS A 153 -0.23 21.03 -7.56
CA CYS A 153 -1.13 19.89 -7.44
C CYS A 153 -2.43 20.23 -6.70
N GLY A 154 -2.52 21.41 -6.09
CA GLY A 154 -3.63 21.87 -5.27
C GLY A 154 -3.17 22.32 -3.88
N PRO A 155 -4.00 23.09 -3.15
CA PRO A 155 -3.64 23.63 -1.85
C PRO A 155 -3.18 22.55 -0.86
N GLY A 156 -1.92 22.63 -0.40
CA GLY A 156 -1.34 21.66 0.55
C GLY A 156 -1.17 20.24 0.00
N ALA A 157 -1.34 20.01 -1.30
CA ALA A 157 -1.19 18.69 -1.92
C ALA A 157 0.28 18.26 -1.99
N LEU A 158 0.50 16.96 -2.09
CA LEU A 158 1.81 16.39 -2.42
C LEU A 158 1.88 16.07 -3.92
N GLY A 159 3.07 16.21 -4.49
CA GLY A 159 3.39 15.70 -5.82
C GLY A 159 4.67 14.88 -5.77
N VAL A 160 4.81 13.95 -6.72
CA VAL A 160 6.11 13.31 -6.95
C VAL A 160 7.06 14.37 -7.50
N VAL A 161 8.26 14.45 -6.94
CA VAL A 161 9.21 15.52 -7.26
C VAL A 161 9.62 15.42 -8.74
N ASP A 162 9.32 16.44 -9.53
CA ASP A 162 9.79 16.55 -10.92
C ASP A 162 11.31 16.70 -11.01
N ILE A 163 11.87 16.17 -12.10
CA ILE A 163 13.25 16.38 -12.52
C ILE A 163 13.25 17.55 -13.51
N PRO A 164 13.81 18.72 -13.16
CA PRO A 164 13.87 19.85 -14.08
C PRO A 164 14.61 19.50 -15.38
N GLU A 165 14.15 20.04 -16.50
CA GLU A 165 14.80 19.85 -17.79
C GLU A 165 16.29 20.25 -17.73
N GLY A 166 17.15 19.38 -18.29
CA GLY A 166 18.60 19.58 -18.29
C GLY A 166 19.32 19.27 -16.97
N SER A 167 18.59 19.01 -15.88
CA SER A 167 19.18 18.56 -14.62
C SER A 167 19.61 17.09 -14.70
N LYS A 168 20.55 16.71 -13.82
CA LYS A 168 21.10 15.34 -13.73
C LYS A 168 21.22 14.92 -12.25
N PRO A 169 20.09 14.76 -11.54
CA PRO A 169 20.13 14.31 -10.15
C PRO A 169 20.67 12.88 -10.07
N ARG A 170 21.10 12.46 -8.88
CA ARG A 170 21.30 11.03 -8.61
C ARG A 170 19.98 10.28 -8.76
N LEU A 171 20.01 9.22 -9.56
CA LEU A 171 18.87 8.36 -9.84
C LEU A 171 19.27 6.89 -9.64
N PRO A 172 18.34 6.03 -9.22
CA PRO A 172 18.55 4.60 -9.15
C PRO A 172 18.77 4.00 -10.55
N LYS A 173 19.40 2.82 -10.59
CA LYS A 173 19.68 2.12 -11.86
C LYS A 173 18.40 1.68 -12.58
N THR A 174 17.32 1.54 -11.82
CA THR A 174 15.99 1.09 -12.24
C THR A 174 15.03 2.26 -12.47
N TRP A 175 15.55 3.49 -12.62
CA TRP A 175 14.77 4.64 -13.05
C TRP A 175 14.19 4.42 -14.47
N PRO A 176 12.87 4.56 -14.66
CA PRO A 176 12.21 4.24 -15.93
C PRO A 176 12.27 5.34 -17.00
N GLY A 177 12.98 6.45 -16.74
CA GLY A 177 13.13 7.54 -17.70
C GLY A 177 12.06 8.64 -17.62
N PHE A 178 11.09 8.54 -16.72
CA PHE A 178 10.12 9.59 -16.48
C PHE A 178 10.76 10.81 -15.76
N PRO A 179 10.36 12.05 -16.08
CA PRO A 179 10.95 13.27 -15.50
C PRO A 179 10.48 13.55 -14.07
N ILE A 180 10.47 12.53 -13.22
CA ILE A 180 10.11 12.55 -11.79
C ILE A 180 11.04 11.62 -11.01
N LEU A 181 11.19 11.86 -9.71
CA LEU A 181 11.93 11.00 -8.79
C LEU A 181 11.12 9.73 -8.47
N LEU A 182 11.26 8.76 -9.38
CA LEU A 182 10.62 7.45 -9.39
C LEU A 182 11.69 6.37 -9.57
N ASP A 183 11.54 5.25 -8.88
CA ASP A 183 12.31 4.03 -9.07
C ASP A 183 11.37 2.87 -9.35
N SER A 184 11.75 1.97 -10.25
CA SER A 184 10.94 0.81 -10.61
C SER A 184 11.76 -0.48 -10.48
N PRO A 185 12.03 -0.95 -9.25
CA PRO A 185 13.00 -2.01 -8.98
C PRO A 185 12.51 -3.43 -9.28
N GLY A 186 11.26 -3.59 -9.74
CA GLY A 186 10.69 -4.87 -10.15
C GLY A 186 10.34 -5.83 -9.00
N TRP A 187 10.16 -5.33 -7.77
CA TRP A 187 9.70 -6.18 -6.67
C TRP A 187 8.19 -6.38 -6.75
N SER A 188 7.77 -7.58 -7.14
CA SER A 188 6.35 -7.90 -7.29
C SER A 188 5.63 -7.90 -5.93
N PRO A 189 4.54 -7.13 -5.76
CA PRO A 189 3.72 -7.22 -4.57
C PRO A 189 2.92 -8.52 -4.54
N THR A 190 2.66 -9.04 -3.34
CA THR A 190 1.70 -10.12 -3.11
C THR A 190 0.40 -9.52 -2.60
N LEU A 191 -0.68 -9.73 -3.35
CA LEU A 191 -2.03 -9.33 -2.95
C LEU A 191 -2.84 -10.58 -2.60
N ASN A 192 -3.21 -10.74 -1.33
CA ASN A 192 -3.95 -11.89 -0.85
C ASN A 192 -5.14 -11.43 0.01
N ALA A 193 -6.34 -11.65 -0.51
CA ALA A 193 -7.59 -11.25 0.12
C ALA A 193 -7.57 -9.77 0.54
N GLU A 194 -7.46 -9.46 1.81
CA GLU A 194 -7.40 -8.11 2.37
C GLU A 194 -5.98 -7.50 2.46
N THR A 195 -4.94 -8.26 2.14
CA THR A 195 -3.53 -7.87 2.42
C THR A 195 -2.73 -7.54 1.17
N ILE A 196 -1.85 -6.56 1.31
CA ILE A 196 -0.79 -6.17 0.37
C ILE A 196 0.55 -6.33 1.08
N GLU A 197 1.47 -7.08 0.48
CA GLU A 197 2.85 -7.18 0.93
C GLU A 197 3.84 -6.94 -0.20
N VAL A 198 4.89 -6.16 0.06
CA VAL A 198 6.06 -6.08 -0.82
C VAL A 198 7.33 -6.28 0.00
N LYS A 199 8.24 -7.11 -0.53
CA LYS A 199 9.51 -7.46 0.11
C LYS A 199 10.64 -6.73 -0.58
N VAL A 200 11.36 -5.93 0.20
CA VAL A 200 12.37 -5.01 -0.31
C VAL A 200 13.72 -5.34 0.34
N PRO A 201 14.74 -5.71 -0.44
CA PRO A 201 16.09 -5.86 0.06
C PRO A 201 16.73 -4.50 0.32
N PHE A 202 17.47 -4.39 1.42
CA PHE A 202 18.33 -3.28 1.75
C PHE A 202 19.76 -3.79 1.93
N ASP A 203 20.76 -2.97 1.57
CA ASP A 203 22.17 -3.27 1.85
C ASP A 203 22.45 -3.20 3.36
N ASP A 204 21.89 -2.18 4.02
CA ASP A 204 21.87 -2.04 5.48
C ASP A 204 20.43 -1.94 5.98
N ILE A 205 19.95 -2.99 6.65
CA ILE A 205 18.59 -3.01 7.24
C ILE A 205 18.44 -2.04 8.42
N GLY A 206 19.55 -1.56 8.98
CA GLY A 206 19.58 -0.57 10.06
C GLY A 206 18.86 0.71 9.68
N VAL A 207 18.93 1.12 8.41
CA VAL A 207 18.26 2.34 7.91
C VAL A 207 16.74 2.24 8.02
N VAL A 208 16.19 1.04 7.79
CA VAL A 208 14.76 0.77 7.95
C VAL A 208 14.40 0.77 9.42
N THR A 209 15.10 -0.01 10.24
CA THR A 209 14.76 -0.17 11.66
C THR A 209 14.92 1.11 12.50
N ALA A 210 15.78 2.04 12.09
CA ALA A 210 15.90 3.37 12.70
C ALA A 210 14.77 4.34 12.30
N GLY A 211 14.07 4.06 11.20
CA GLY A 211 13.06 4.93 10.62
C GLY A 211 11.71 4.89 11.34
N SER A 212 10.77 5.63 10.76
CA SER A 212 9.34 5.54 11.05
C SER A 212 8.55 5.57 9.75
N PHE A 213 7.30 5.15 9.82
CA PHE A 213 6.42 5.09 8.67
C PHE A 213 4.96 5.39 9.03
N ASP A 214 4.16 5.58 7.99
CA ASP A 214 2.70 5.56 8.05
C ASP A 214 2.13 4.66 6.96
N GLY A 215 0.81 4.53 6.91
CA GLY A 215 0.09 3.90 5.80
C GLY A 215 -0.84 4.90 5.14
N VAL A 216 -0.84 4.95 3.81
CA VAL A 216 -1.73 5.80 3.03
C VAL A 216 -2.28 5.03 1.84
N THR A 217 -3.55 5.20 1.53
CA THR A 217 -4.13 4.82 0.24
C THR A 217 -4.58 6.09 -0.47
N ALA A 218 -4.20 6.24 -1.74
CA ALA A 218 -4.42 7.48 -2.47
C ALA A 218 -4.67 7.25 -3.96
N GLY A 219 -5.40 8.19 -4.56
CA GLY A 219 -5.49 8.39 -5.99
C GLY A 219 -4.53 9.49 -6.43
N LEU A 220 -3.71 9.19 -7.43
CA LEU A 220 -2.86 10.16 -8.10
C LEU A 220 -3.36 10.38 -9.53
N ARG A 221 -2.98 11.52 -10.10
CA ARG A 221 -3.31 11.88 -11.47
C ARG A 221 -2.09 12.38 -12.21
N VAL A 222 -1.89 11.84 -13.40
CA VAL A 222 -0.91 12.37 -14.35
C VAL A 222 -1.46 13.67 -14.93
N ASN A 223 -0.63 14.70 -15.01
CA ASN A 223 -1.01 15.99 -15.53
C ASN A 223 -1.45 15.91 -17.00
N ALA A 224 -2.55 16.58 -17.33
CA ALA A 224 -3.12 16.58 -18.68
C ALA A 224 -2.17 17.16 -19.73
N SER A 225 -1.26 18.06 -19.33
CA SER A 225 -0.26 18.60 -20.25
C SER A 225 1.03 17.76 -20.30
N VAL A 226 1.18 16.73 -19.44
CA VAL A 226 2.42 15.98 -19.19
C VAL A 226 3.65 16.84 -18.86
N HIS A 227 3.43 18.08 -18.44
CA HIS A 227 4.47 18.96 -17.89
C HIS A 227 4.45 18.90 -16.36
N ALA A 228 5.47 19.52 -15.74
CA ALA A 228 5.55 19.66 -14.29
C ALA A 228 4.36 20.46 -13.72
N PRO A 229 3.74 20.00 -12.61
CA PRO A 229 4.00 18.72 -11.97
C PRO A 229 3.44 17.55 -12.79
N LEU A 230 4.24 16.52 -13.04
CA LEU A 230 3.80 15.39 -13.85
C LEU A 230 2.78 14.51 -13.11
N LEU A 231 3.00 14.21 -11.82
CA LEU A 231 2.18 13.27 -11.05
C LEU A 231 1.81 13.86 -9.69
N CYS A 232 0.52 14.09 -9.49
CA CYS A 232 -0.05 14.74 -8.32
C CYS A 232 -0.89 13.79 -7.47
N VAL A 233 -0.77 13.87 -6.15
CA VAL A 233 -1.75 13.25 -5.24
C VAL A 233 -3.02 14.11 -5.27
N VAL A 234 -4.11 13.56 -5.80
CA VAL A 234 -5.37 14.31 -5.99
C VAL A 234 -6.48 13.86 -5.04
N ASP A 235 -6.36 12.66 -4.47
CA ASP A 235 -7.30 12.15 -3.48
C ASP A 235 -6.59 11.27 -2.46
N VAL A 236 -6.80 11.53 -1.17
CA VAL A 236 -6.28 10.71 -0.08
C VAL A 236 -7.45 9.95 0.53
N PHE A 237 -7.56 8.68 0.20
CA PHE A 237 -8.69 7.84 0.64
C PHE A 237 -8.60 7.55 2.15
N LYS A 238 -7.41 7.25 2.65
CA LYS A 238 -7.17 6.90 4.06
C LYS A 238 -5.73 7.15 4.44
N VAL A 239 -5.53 7.64 5.67
CA VAL A 239 -4.25 7.66 6.37
C VAL A 239 -4.38 6.79 7.62
N ALA A 240 -3.46 5.86 7.84
CA ALA A 240 -3.53 4.89 8.93
C ALA A 240 -3.48 5.57 10.31
N SER A 241 -2.56 6.52 10.50
CA SER A 241 -2.50 7.35 11.72
C SER A 241 -3.61 8.41 11.82
N GLY A 242 -4.32 8.68 10.72
CA GLY A 242 -5.31 9.74 10.60
C GLY A 242 -4.76 11.16 10.37
N ASN A 243 -3.46 11.41 10.59
CA ASN A 243 -2.86 12.74 10.46
C ASN A 243 -1.48 12.76 9.77
N LEU A 244 -1.01 11.61 9.29
CA LEU A 244 0.29 11.42 8.64
C LEU A 244 1.47 11.81 9.55
N SER A 245 1.37 11.54 10.86
CA SER A 245 2.48 11.80 11.80
C SER A 245 3.59 10.75 11.77
N LEU A 246 3.46 9.71 10.94
CA LEU A 246 4.38 8.57 10.82
C LEU A 246 4.68 7.90 12.18
N PRO A 247 3.66 7.47 12.95
CA PRO A 247 3.89 6.89 14.28
C PRO A 247 4.46 5.46 14.24
N GLY A 248 4.40 4.79 13.08
CA GLY A 248 4.81 3.40 12.93
C GLY A 248 6.31 3.21 13.11
N LYS A 249 6.70 2.16 13.84
CA LYS A 249 8.09 1.74 14.01
C LYS A 249 8.27 0.32 13.50
N PRO A 250 9.29 0.03 12.67
CA PRO A 250 9.48 -1.31 12.16
C PRO A 250 9.69 -2.33 13.29
N ASN A 251 9.08 -3.51 13.15
CA ASN A 251 9.10 -4.61 14.13
C ASN A 251 8.40 -4.31 15.47
N GLN A 252 7.64 -3.22 15.57
CA GLN A 252 6.78 -2.91 16.72
C GLN A 252 5.33 -3.05 16.33
#